data_AF-A0A962H6L6-F1
#
_entry.id   AF-A0A962H6L6-F1
#
_cell.length_a   1.000
_cell.length_b   1.000
_cell.length_c   1.000
_cell.angle_alpha   90.00
_cell.angle_beta   90.00
_cell.angle_gamma   90.00
#
_symmetry.space_group_name_H-M   'P 1'
#
loop_
_entity.id
_entity.type
_entity.pdbx_description
1 polymer ?
#
loop_
_entity_poly.entity_id
_entity_poly.type
_entity_poly.pdbx_seq_one_letter_code
_entity_poly.pdbx_strand_id
1 'polypeptide(L)'
;SFPLSLVTNDPGLDSERLVDQAQSGLWAAVDRPNQGFSLSALPLEDRLVGSWFSYARQGGGQRWFIVDSCNSPAGDGNCRTPAHFDNQLARLTVYSASGGSFDGAPPQLSVDGTMQIEFPDCELATVTYNLVELGSGSFQIANLTPSEDCQRLSSARTKGNFSAR
;
A
#
# COMPACT_ATOMS: atom_id res chain seq x y z
N SER A 1 10.48 46.40 -28.84
CA SER A 1 10.32 45.43 -29.94
C SER A 1 11.60 44.65 -30.14
N PHE A 2 11.67 43.40 -29.68
CA PHE A 2 11.50 42.17 -30.46
C PHE A 2 11.06 41.06 -29.47
N PRO A 3 10.20 40.10 -29.88
CA PRO A 3 9.55 39.13 -28.99
C PRO A 3 10.27 37.77 -29.01
N LEU A 4 9.98 36.87 -28.06
CA LEU A 4 9.99 35.42 -28.33
C LEU A 4 9.21 34.66 -27.25
N SER A 5 8.18 33.94 -27.70
CA SER A 5 7.43 32.96 -26.93
C SER A 5 8.32 31.82 -26.45
N LEU A 6 8.15 31.36 -25.20
CA LEU A 6 8.45 29.98 -24.84
C LEU A 6 7.13 29.20 -24.83
N VAL A 7 6.84 28.53 -25.94
CA VAL A 7 6.09 27.28 -25.90
C VAL A 7 7.13 26.20 -25.69
N THR A 8 7.19 25.62 -24.49
CA THR A 8 7.80 24.30 -24.30
C THR A 8 6.65 23.31 -24.24
N ASN A 9 6.23 22.85 -25.42
CA ASN A 9 5.64 21.51 -25.52
C ASN A 9 6.83 20.57 -25.35
N ASP A 10 6.91 19.89 -24.21
CA ASP A 10 7.86 18.82 -24.00
C ASP A 10 7.11 17.47 -24.10
N PRO A 11 7.19 16.78 -25.25
CA PRO A 11 6.53 15.50 -25.45
C PRO A 11 7.49 14.40 -24.98
N GLY A 12 7.57 14.15 -23.68
CA GLY A 12 8.43 13.04 -23.21
C GLY A 12 8.88 13.05 -21.77
N LEU A 13 8.17 13.70 -20.85
CA LEU A 13 8.23 13.25 -19.47
C LEU A 13 7.31 12.02 -19.41
N ASP A 14 7.91 10.83 -19.39
CA ASP A 14 7.24 9.70 -18.75
C ASP A 14 6.69 10.25 -17.43
N SER A 15 5.36 10.25 -17.28
CA SER A 15 4.72 10.70 -16.06
C SER A 15 5.18 9.74 -14.97
N GLU A 16 6.28 10.04 -14.31
CA GLU A 16 6.63 9.45 -13.04
C GLU A 16 5.41 9.72 -12.17
N ARG A 17 4.58 8.69 -12.01
CA ARG A 17 3.28 8.83 -11.37
C ARG A 17 3.58 9.01 -9.90
N LEU A 18 3.75 10.27 -9.49
CA LEU A 18 3.95 10.65 -8.10
C LEU A 18 2.96 9.87 -7.24
N VAL A 19 3.44 9.34 -6.11
CA VAL A 19 2.57 8.64 -5.17
C VAL A 19 1.38 9.54 -4.83
N ASP A 20 0.18 8.99 -4.95
CA ASP A 20 -1.08 9.69 -4.68
C ASP A 20 -1.83 8.97 -3.55
N GLN A 21 -3.04 9.43 -3.23
CA GLN A 21 -3.88 8.83 -2.21
C GLN A 21 -4.84 7.76 -2.77
N ALA A 22 -4.66 7.31 -4.02
CA ALA A 22 -5.59 6.37 -4.65
C ALA A 22 -5.58 4.99 -3.99
N GLN A 23 -4.44 4.57 -3.41
CA GLN A 23 -4.31 3.26 -2.76
C GLN A 23 -4.62 3.28 -1.25
N SER A 24 -4.88 4.45 -0.68
CA SER A 24 -5.33 4.58 0.71
C SER A 24 -6.75 4.03 0.87
N GLY A 25 -7.01 3.34 1.98
CA GLY A 25 -8.34 2.83 2.29
C GLY A 25 -8.35 1.56 3.13
N LEU A 26 -9.55 1.03 3.34
CA LEU A 26 -9.80 -0.29 3.91
C LEU A 26 -9.87 -1.31 2.78
N TRP A 27 -9.07 -2.36 2.85
CA TRP A 27 -8.98 -3.41 1.84
C TRP A 27 -9.38 -4.74 2.44
N ALA A 28 -10.31 -5.47 1.83
CA ALA A 28 -10.75 -6.78 2.31
C ALA A 28 -10.25 -7.90 1.40
N ALA A 29 -9.82 -9.02 1.99
CA ALA A 29 -9.45 -10.19 1.21
C ALA A 29 -10.67 -10.82 0.53
N VAL A 30 -10.54 -11.11 -0.76
CA VAL A 30 -11.65 -11.55 -1.63
C VAL A 30 -12.05 -13.00 -1.35
N ASP A 31 -11.06 -13.87 -1.14
CA ASP A 31 -11.22 -15.31 -0.93
C ASP A 31 -10.95 -15.74 0.53
N ARG A 32 -10.63 -14.79 1.41
CA ARG A 32 -10.35 -15.02 2.84
C ARG A 32 -11.24 -14.12 3.69
N PRO A 33 -12.44 -14.58 4.06
CA PRO A 33 -13.40 -13.71 4.74
C PRO A 33 -12.85 -13.19 6.06
N ASN A 34 -13.24 -11.95 6.40
CA ASN A 34 -12.90 -11.26 7.64
C ASN A 34 -11.40 -11.01 7.87
N GLN A 35 -10.60 -10.90 6.80
CA GLN A 35 -9.21 -10.42 6.87
C GLN A 35 -9.06 -9.21 5.96
N GLY A 36 -8.12 -8.32 6.28
CA GLY A 36 -7.97 -7.11 5.50
C GLY A 36 -6.96 -6.12 6.05
N PHE A 37 -6.75 -5.07 5.28
CA PHE A 37 -5.76 -4.05 5.54
C PHE A 37 -6.44 -2.70 5.77
N SER A 38 -5.81 -1.87 6.60
CA SER A 38 -5.98 -0.43 6.55
C SER A 38 -4.69 0.14 6.01
N LEU A 39 -4.72 0.72 4.80
CA LEU A 39 -3.55 1.24 4.11
C LEU A 39 -3.62 2.77 3.98
N SER A 40 -2.47 3.41 4.13
CA SER A 40 -2.28 4.84 3.95
C SER A 40 -1.06 5.07 3.07
N ALA A 41 -1.28 5.64 1.89
CA ALA A 41 -0.22 6.15 1.04
C ALA A 41 0.27 7.51 1.57
N LEU A 42 1.58 7.72 1.52
CA LEU A 42 2.26 8.93 1.95
C LEU A 42 3.03 9.51 0.75
N PRO A 43 2.38 10.35 -0.09
CA PRO A 43 2.96 10.94 -1.30
C PRO A 43 4.31 11.61 -1.11
N LEU A 44 4.51 12.32 0.00
CA LEU A 44 5.75 13.06 0.25
C LEU A 44 6.95 12.16 0.61
N GLU A 45 6.69 10.87 0.85
CA GLU A 45 7.69 9.88 1.26
C GLU A 45 7.80 8.69 0.29
N ASP A 46 7.04 8.69 -0.81
CA ASP A 46 6.86 7.53 -1.69
C ASP A 46 6.66 6.22 -0.90
N ARG A 47 5.74 6.28 0.07
CA ARG A 47 5.59 5.24 1.09
C ARG A 47 4.15 4.77 1.22
N LEU A 48 3.98 3.48 1.51
CA LEU A 48 2.73 2.85 1.90
C LEU A 48 2.91 2.24 3.28
N VAL A 49 2.07 2.65 4.23
CA VAL A 49 2.07 2.13 5.60
C VAL A 49 0.67 1.67 5.97
N GLY A 50 0.56 0.70 6.87
CA GLY A 50 -0.74 0.22 7.29
C GLY A 50 -0.71 -0.85 8.35
N SER A 51 -1.89 -1.42 8.58
CA SER A 51 -2.07 -2.58 9.43
C SER A 51 -2.76 -3.70 8.65
N TRP A 52 -2.46 -4.94 9.01
CA TRP A 52 -3.11 -6.14 8.48
C TRP A 52 -3.78 -6.91 9.61
N PHE A 53 -5.10 -7.03 9.55
CA PHE A 53 -5.88 -7.95 10.36
C PHE A 53 -5.96 -9.33 9.72
N SER A 54 -5.53 -10.34 10.46
CA SER A 54 -5.41 -11.73 10.00
C SER A 54 -5.70 -12.72 11.14
N TYR A 55 -5.42 -13.99 10.89
CA TYR A 55 -5.61 -15.07 11.84
C TYR A 55 -4.36 -15.95 11.96
N ALA A 56 -4.17 -16.54 13.14
CA ALA A 56 -3.12 -17.52 13.36
C ALA A 56 -3.29 -18.74 12.44
N ARG A 57 -2.18 -19.25 11.92
CA ARG A 57 -2.17 -20.38 10.96
C ARG A 57 -2.83 -21.65 11.50
N GLN A 58 -2.71 -21.91 12.81
CA GLN A 58 -3.25 -23.10 13.49
C GLN A 58 -4.66 -22.88 14.08
N GLY A 59 -5.31 -21.74 13.77
CA GLY A 59 -6.67 -21.41 14.20
C GLY A 59 -6.77 -20.62 15.51
N GLY A 60 -7.98 -20.07 15.75
CA GLY A 60 -8.44 -19.54 17.04
C GLY A 60 -7.99 -18.13 17.46
N GLY A 61 -6.83 -17.65 17.00
CA GLY A 61 -6.30 -16.34 17.40
C GLY A 61 -6.38 -15.27 16.31
N GLN A 62 -6.88 -14.08 16.65
CA GLN A 62 -6.69 -12.88 15.84
C GLN A 62 -5.22 -12.47 15.81
N ARG A 63 -4.77 -11.92 14.68
CA ARG A 63 -3.44 -11.35 14.49
C ARG A 63 -3.51 -9.98 13.86
N TRP A 64 -2.61 -9.12 14.32
CA TRP A 64 -2.42 -7.78 13.80
C TRP A 64 -0.96 -7.62 13.44
N PHE A 65 -0.71 -7.26 12.20
CA PHE A 65 0.62 -6.89 11.72
C PHE A 65 0.64 -5.41 11.37
N ILE A 66 1.82 -4.82 11.47
CA ILE A 66 2.12 -3.51 10.88
C ILE A 66 2.85 -3.79 9.57
N VAL A 67 2.46 -3.11 8.51
CA VAL A 67 3.13 -3.20 7.21
C VAL A 67 3.66 -1.83 6.82
N ASP A 68 4.86 -1.78 6.28
CA ASP A 68 5.53 -0.53 5.99
C ASP A 68 6.48 -0.67 4.82
N SER A 69 6.36 0.20 3.81
CA SER A 69 7.30 0.24 2.69
C SER A 69 8.55 1.05 3.03
N CYS A 70 8.77 1.33 4.31
CA CYS A 70 10.04 1.77 4.82
C CYS A 70 10.82 0.60 5.43
N ASN A 71 12.00 0.34 4.88
CA ASN A 71 12.95 -0.65 5.39
C ASN A 71 13.78 -0.07 6.55
N SER A 72 13.11 0.45 7.58
CA SER A 72 13.76 0.96 8.81
C SER A 72 13.55 0.01 9.98
N PRO A 73 14.37 0.06 11.04
CA PRO A 73 14.12 -0.72 12.24
C PRO A 73 12.73 -0.47 12.81
N ALA A 74 12.09 -1.53 13.34
CA ALA A 74 10.75 -1.44 13.88
C ALA A 74 10.65 -0.36 14.98
N GLY A 75 9.71 0.57 14.83
CA GLY A 75 9.49 1.66 15.79
C GLY A 75 10.34 2.92 15.57
N ASP A 76 11.22 2.96 14.57
CA ASP A 76 11.84 4.22 14.10
C ASP A 76 10.78 4.96 13.27
N GLY A 77 10.07 5.91 13.89
CA GLY A 77 8.98 6.67 13.25
C GLY A 77 9.40 7.48 12.02
N ASN A 78 10.69 7.53 11.71
CA ASN A 78 11.25 8.20 10.54
C ASN A 78 11.69 7.17 9.49
N CYS A 79 11.29 7.39 8.24
CA CYS A 79 11.72 6.51 7.17
C CYS A 79 13.13 6.87 6.66
N ARG A 80 14.13 6.02 6.95
CA ARG A 80 15.52 6.24 6.49
C ARG A 80 15.89 5.46 5.24
N THR A 81 15.10 4.45 4.90
CA THR A 81 15.38 3.55 3.78
C THR A 81 14.05 3.21 3.09
N PRO A 82 13.49 4.14 2.30
CA PRO A 82 12.26 3.89 1.56
C PRO A 82 12.47 2.75 0.56
N ALA A 83 11.52 1.83 0.48
CA ALA A 83 11.49 0.78 -0.53
C ALA A 83 10.89 1.25 -1.86
N HIS A 84 10.57 2.55 -1.97
CA HIS A 84 9.93 3.24 -3.09
C HIS A 84 8.61 2.59 -3.52
N PHE A 85 7.49 3.21 -3.12
CA PHE A 85 6.16 2.93 -3.64
C PHE A 85 5.89 3.82 -4.85
N ASP A 86 5.24 3.31 -5.89
CA ASP A 86 4.98 4.02 -7.16
C ASP A 86 3.48 3.99 -7.57
N ASN A 87 2.60 3.78 -6.59
CA ASN A 87 1.17 3.48 -6.75
C ASN A 87 0.80 2.16 -7.44
N GLN A 88 1.77 1.40 -7.95
CA GLN A 88 1.54 0.10 -8.59
C GLN A 88 2.11 -1.04 -7.75
N LEU A 89 3.24 -0.83 -7.09
CA LEU A 89 3.97 -1.85 -6.38
C LEU A 89 4.48 -1.31 -5.04
N ALA A 90 4.03 -1.91 -3.95
CA ALA A 90 4.58 -1.67 -2.61
C ALA A 90 5.37 -2.89 -2.15
N ARG A 91 6.66 -2.70 -1.84
CA ARG A 91 7.49 -3.69 -1.13
C ARG A 91 7.53 -3.31 0.35
N LEU A 92 7.03 -4.19 1.20
CA LEU A 92 6.72 -3.92 2.60
C LEU A 92 7.55 -4.83 3.51
N THR A 93 8.07 -4.27 4.59
CA THR A 93 8.45 -5.04 5.77
C THR A 93 7.22 -5.25 6.63
N VAL A 94 7.07 -6.46 7.18
CA VAL A 94 5.95 -6.82 8.05
C VAL A 94 6.47 -7.00 9.48
N TYR A 95 5.79 -6.36 10.43
CA TYR A 95 6.13 -6.41 11.84
C TYR A 95 5.02 -7.06 12.65
N SER A 96 5.40 -7.89 13.60
CA SER A 96 4.54 -8.39 14.66
C SER A 96 4.78 -7.57 15.94
N ALA A 97 3.70 -7.38 16.71
CA ALA A 97 3.75 -6.70 18.00
C ALA A 97 3.54 -7.73 19.12
N SER A 98 4.33 -7.64 20.18
CA SER A 98 4.21 -8.53 21.35
C SER A 98 4.26 -7.76 22.66
N GLY A 99 3.49 -8.21 23.64
CA GLY A 99 3.35 -7.54 24.93
C GLY A 99 2.63 -6.20 24.82
N GLY A 100 3.02 -5.27 25.69
CA GLY A 100 2.35 -3.99 25.88
C GLY A 100 1.02 -4.09 26.63
N SER A 101 0.57 -2.96 27.17
CA SER A 101 -0.75 -2.86 27.78
C SER A 101 -1.34 -1.48 27.53
N PHE A 102 -2.66 -1.39 27.56
CA PHE A 102 -3.34 -0.10 27.58
C PHE A 102 -2.80 0.71 28.78
N ASP A 103 -2.37 1.95 28.53
CA ASP A 103 -1.74 2.87 29.50
C ASP A 103 -0.48 2.34 30.23
N GLY A 104 0.20 1.33 29.70
CA GLY A 104 1.43 0.79 30.29
C GLY A 104 2.64 0.84 29.36
N ALA A 105 3.49 -0.18 29.44
CA ALA A 105 4.62 -0.31 28.54
C ALA A 105 4.15 -0.44 27.08
N PRO A 106 4.84 0.17 26.11
CA PRO A 106 4.53 -0.03 24.70
C PRO A 106 4.79 -1.49 24.28
N PRO A 107 4.11 -1.99 23.23
CA PRO A 107 4.44 -3.30 22.68
C PRO A 107 5.83 -3.27 22.04
N GLN A 108 6.53 -4.42 22.10
CA GLN A 108 7.76 -4.61 21.35
C GLN A 108 7.42 -5.02 19.93
N LEU A 109 8.00 -4.33 18.95
CA LEU A 109 7.90 -4.69 17.54
C LEU A 109 9.09 -5.58 17.13
N SER A 110 8.80 -6.60 16.32
CA SER A 110 9.78 -7.48 15.69
C SER A 110 9.45 -7.67 14.22
N VAL A 111 10.48 -7.75 13.37
CA VAL A 111 10.31 -8.10 11.95
C VAL A 111 9.80 -9.54 11.87
N ASP A 112 8.64 -9.73 11.24
CA ASP A 112 8.03 -11.04 10.99
C ASP A 112 8.26 -11.52 9.55
N GLY A 113 8.59 -10.63 8.62
CA GLY A 113 8.95 -11.00 7.26
C GLY A 113 8.71 -9.87 6.25
N THR A 114 8.37 -10.25 5.03
CA THR A 114 8.16 -9.32 3.92
C THR A 114 6.83 -9.56 3.21
N MET A 115 6.34 -8.50 2.56
CA MET A 115 5.13 -8.52 1.76
C MET A 115 5.30 -7.65 0.51
N GLN A 116 4.60 -8.02 -0.54
CA GLN A 116 4.45 -7.25 -1.76
C GLN A 116 2.96 -7.05 -2.03
N ILE A 117 2.56 -5.83 -2.37
CA ILE A 117 1.20 -5.52 -2.83
C ILE A 117 1.30 -4.91 -4.22
N GLU A 118 0.62 -5.53 -5.19
CA GLU A 118 0.51 -5.07 -6.57
C GLU A 118 -0.89 -4.52 -6.82
N PHE A 119 -0.97 -3.27 -7.28
CA PHE A 119 -2.18 -2.51 -7.55
C PHE A 119 -2.37 -2.34 -9.07
N PRO A 120 -2.99 -3.31 -9.77
CA PRO A 120 -3.35 -3.13 -11.19
C PRO A 120 -4.30 -1.94 -11.40
N ASP A 121 -5.12 -1.66 -10.39
CA ASP A 121 -5.93 -0.47 -10.23
C ASP A 121 -6.07 -0.16 -8.74
N CYS A 122 -7.03 0.69 -8.38
CA CYS A 122 -7.27 1.11 -7.00
C CYS A 122 -8.47 0.44 -6.33
N GLU A 123 -9.13 -0.48 -7.04
CA GLU A 123 -10.24 -1.29 -6.54
C GLU A 123 -9.78 -2.71 -6.20
N LEU A 124 -8.77 -3.23 -6.88
CA LEU A 124 -8.21 -4.56 -6.70
C LEU A 124 -6.69 -4.53 -6.54
N ALA A 125 -6.18 -5.37 -5.65
CA ALA A 125 -4.76 -5.59 -5.49
C ALA A 125 -4.44 -7.06 -5.20
N THR A 126 -3.22 -7.47 -5.52
CA THR A 126 -2.68 -8.79 -5.22
C THR A 126 -1.63 -8.69 -4.13
N VAL A 127 -1.83 -9.41 -3.04
CA VAL A 127 -0.89 -9.52 -1.93
C VAL A 127 -0.07 -10.79 -2.10
N THR A 128 1.24 -10.68 -1.94
CA THR A 128 2.15 -11.82 -1.77
C THR A 128 2.96 -11.61 -0.50
N TYR A 129 3.06 -12.61 0.36
CA TYR A 129 3.76 -12.49 1.63
C TYR A 129 4.68 -13.68 1.88
N ASN A 130 5.71 -13.42 2.68
CA ASN A 130 6.60 -14.43 3.25
C ASN A 130 6.89 -14.08 4.70
N LEU A 131 6.19 -14.73 5.62
CA LEU A 131 6.20 -14.46 7.05
C LEU A 131 6.68 -15.66 7.86
N VAL A 132 7.34 -15.38 8.98
CA VAL A 132 7.76 -16.39 9.94
C VAL A 132 6.52 -17.05 10.56
N GLU A 133 5.54 -16.27 11.01
CA GLU A 133 4.36 -16.82 11.69
C GLU A 133 3.37 -17.51 10.73
N LEU A 134 3.11 -16.92 9.56
CA LEU A 134 2.08 -17.39 8.64
C LEU A 134 2.60 -18.24 7.46
N GLY A 135 3.92 -18.36 7.31
CA GLY A 135 4.55 -18.94 6.12
C GLY A 135 4.42 -18.00 4.91
N SER A 136 4.44 -18.57 3.71
CA SER A 136 4.31 -17.81 2.46
C SER A 136 2.96 -18.04 1.80
N GLY A 137 2.46 -17.06 1.05
CA GLY A 137 1.22 -17.19 0.30
C GLY A 137 0.88 -15.96 -0.54
N SER A 138 -0.22 -16.06 -1.28
CA SER A 138 -0.78 -14.96 -2.05
C SER A 138 -2.31 -14.98 -2.01
N PHE A 139 -2.93 -13.81 -2.10
CA PHE A 139 -4.38 -13.62 -2.19
C PHE A 139 -4.72 -12.25 -2.76
N GLN A 140 -5.95 -12.09 -3.22
CA GLN A 140 -6.46 -10.79 -3.71
C GLN A 140 -7.18 -10.03 -2.61
N ILE A 141 -7.08 -8.71 -2.68
CA ILE A 141 -7.82 -7.77 -1.83
C ILE A 141 -8.62 -6.79 -2.69
N ALA A 142 -9.77 -6.36 -2.19
CA ALA A 142 -10.63 -5.36 -2.81
C ALA A 142 -10.77 -4.13 -1.90
N ASN A 143 -10.72 -2.94 -2.47
CA ASN A 143 -10.86 -1.68 -1.74
C ASN A 143 -12.33 -1.43 -1.37
N LEU A 144 -12.62 -1.38 -0.07
CA LEU A 144 -13.95 -1.09 0.48
C LEU A 144 -14.23 0.40 0.60
N THR A 145 -13.19 1.23 0.58
CA THR A 145 -13.30 2.68 0.70
C THR A 145 -12.46 3.38 -0.37
N PRO A 146 -12.75 3.18 -1.68
CA PRO A 146 -12.02 3.85 -2.74
C PRO A 146 -12.07 5.37 -2.55
N SER A 147 -10.90 6.02 -2.60
CA SER A 147 -10.82 7.48 -2.50
C SER A 147 -11.37 8.18 -3.75
N GLU A 148 -11.65 9.48 -3.67
CA GLU A 148 -12.06 10.25 -4.87
C GLU A 148 -10.97 10.22 -5.95
N ASP A 149 -9.70 10.19 -5.56
CA ASP A 149 -8.58 10.10 -6.50
C ASP A 149 -8.59 8.77 -7.23
N CYS A 150 -8.91 7.67 -6.53
CA CYS A 150 -9.16 6.38 -7.16
C CYS A 150 -10.33 6.47 -8.17
N GLN A 151 -11.46 7.06 -7.79
CA GLN A 151 -12.63 7.20 -8.67
C GLN A 151 -12.35 8.05 -9.91
N ARG A 152 -11.52 9.11 -9.77
CA ARG A 152 -11.09 9.95 -10.89
C ARG A 152 -10.19 9.18 -11.86
N LEU A 153 -9.22 8.43 -11.34
CA LEU A 153 -8.32 7.60 -12.15
C LEU A 153 -9.06 6.47 -12.86
N SER A 154 -10.00 5.78 -12.19
CA SER A 154 -10.81 4.75 -12.81
C SER A 154 -11.71 5.33 -13.92
N SER A 155 -12.36 6.47 -13.66
CA SER A 155 -13.20 7.18 -14.64
C SER A 155 -12.42 7.67 -15.86
N ALA A 156 -11.18 8.15 -15.67
CA ALA A 156 -10.31 8.56 -16.78
C ALA A 156 -9.91 7.36 -17.65
N ARG A 157 -9.60 6.22 -17.03
CA ARG A 157 -9.26 4.97 -17.74
C ARG A 157 -10.45 4.44 -18.56
N THR A 158 -11.67 4.52 -18.05
CA THR A 158 -12.88 4.14 -18.81
C THR A 158 -13.16 5.08 -19.97
N LYS A 159 -12.98 6.40 -19.81
CA LYS A 159 -13.18 7.38 -20.88
C LYS A 159 -12.12 7.26 -21.99
N GLY A 160 -10.88 6.93 -21.66
CA GLY A 160 -9.81 6.70 -22.64
C GLY A 160 -10.04 5.51 -23.58
N ASN A 161 -10.89 4.56 -23.19
CA ASN A 161 -11.29 3.42 -24.03
C ASN A 161 -12.44 3.74 -25.01
N PHE A 162 -12.95 4.97 -25.04
CA PHE A 162 -13.98 5.44 -25.98
C PHE A 162 -13.40 6.47 -26.96
N SER A 163 -12.51 6.06 -27.86
CA SER A 163 -12.25 6.79 -29.11
C SER A 163 -11.60 5.89 -30.17
N ALA A 164 -12.44 5.11 -30.86
CA ALA A 164 -12.16 4.62 -32.21
C ALA A 164 -13.47 4.13 -32.85
N ARG A 165 -14.29 5.05 -33.36
CA ARG A 165 -15.18 4.83 -34.52
C ARG A 165 -15.39 6.13 -35.25
#